data_AF-A0A3L7X8W6-F1
#
_entry.id   AF-A0A3L7X8W6-F1
#
_cell.length_a   1.000
_cell.length_b   1.000
_cell.length_c   1.000
_cell.angle_alpha   90.00
_cell.angle_beta   90.00
_cell.angle_gamma   90.00
#
_symmetry.space_group_name_H-M   'P 1'
#
loop_
_entity.id
_entity.type
_entity.pdbx_description
1 polymer ?
#
loop_
_entity_poly.entity_id
_entity_poly.type
_entity_poly.pdbx_seq_one_letter_code
_entity_poly.pdbx_strand_id
1 'polypeptide(L)'
;MAVDPRDPRLAPFRAPLEAHEGALSPFAARESTSAGRERSEPPDPLRMAYQLDRDRIIHTRAFRRLKHKTQVFVHPDSDHVVTRMTHTIEVQQVARTIARALNLNEDLTEAIGWGHDLGHTPFGHAGEETLAQLIPEGFRHNEQSLRIVERLENDGRGLNLTAETREGILKHSKTRESVAAEAWGVADTLEGQIVKLADSIAYLNHDIQDAVRAGLLAEATLPRVVHQVLGTTHSARIDTLVTDCVLASTATFETDRPAIRLGAEVLEATDTLREFLFQRVYLDESTLREARRGQEVVEALYEYYVAHPDRIAGWSLADDPPWRRAADYVSGMTDGYAVRRAQALGFVAGFAMTERA
;
A
#
# COMPACT_ATOMS: atom_id res chain seq x y z
N MET A 1 4.98 -33.53 11.46
CA MET A 1 5.10 -33.21 12.91
C MET A 1 5.02 -31.70 13.04
N ALA A 2 4.10 -31.17 13.84
CA ALA A 2 4.16 -29.77 14.23
C ALA A 2 5.38 -29.59 15.17
N VAL A 3 6.16 -28.53 14.95
CA VAL A 3 7.27 -28.16 15.84
C VAL A 3 6.68 -27.70 17.17
N ASP A 4 7.14 -28.23 18.32
CA ASP A 4 6.74 -27.70 19.63
C ASP A 4 7.44 -26.35 19.82
N PRO A 5 6.70 -25.22 19.92
CA PRO A 5 7.32 -23.90 20.09
C PRO A 5 8.08 -23.75 21.40
N ARG A 6 7.91 -24.67 22.36
CA ARG A 6 8.63 -24.71 23.63
C ARG A 6 9.83 -25.64 23.61
N ASP A 7 10.21 -26.17 22.44
CA ASP A 7 11.40 -26.99 22.32
C ASP A 7 12.64 -26.16 22.72
N PRO A 8 13.34 -26.53 23.81
CA PRO A 8 14.45 -25.75 24.33
C PRO A 8 15.61 -25.65 23.35
N ARG A 9 15.68 -26.53 22.33
CA ARG A 9 16.68 -26.46 21.26
C ARG A 9 16.48 -25.25 20.34
N LEU A 10 15.31 -24.62 20.36
CA LEU A 10 14.99 -23.48 19.51
C LEU A 10 15.36 -22.13 20.15
N ALA A 11 15.42 -22.05 21.48
CA ALA A 11 15.73 -20.82 22.22
C ALA A 11 17.02 -20.10 21.76
N PRO A 12 18.13 -20.79 21.40
CA PRO A 12 19.34 -20.14 20.94
C PRO A 12 19.20 -19.35 19.62
N PHE A 13 18.18 -19.61 18.79
CA PHE A 13 18.00 -18.92 17.51
C PHE A 13 17.32 -17.56 17.66
N ARG A 14 16.51 -17.38 18.71
CA ARG A 14 15.80 -16.13 18.96
C ARG A 14 16.67 -15.08 19.65
N ALA A 15 17.55 -15.49 20.58
CA ALA A 15 18.39 -14.57 21.35
C ALA A 15 19.25 -13.61 20.48
N PRO A 16 19.86 -14.03 19.34
CA PRO A 16 20.55 -13.12 18.45
C PRO A 16 19.64 -12.06 17.82
N LEU A 17 18.38 -12.39 17.52
CA LEU A 17 17.42 -11.44 16.96
C LEU A 17 17.01 -10.39 17.99
N GLU A 18 16.77 -10.82 19.24
CA GLU A 18 16.48 -9.93 20.36
C GLU A 18 17.66 -8.98 20.66
N ALA A 19 18.89 -9.50 20.62
CA ALA A 19 20.09 -8.70 20.78
C ALA A 19 20.28 -7.69 19.64
N HIS A 20 19.96 -8.08 18.40
CA HIS A 20 20.00 -7.18 17.24
C HIS A 20 18.96 -6.06 17.36
N GLU A 21 17.71 -6.39 17.71
CA GLU A 21 16.65 -5.39 17.95
C GLU A 21 17.01 -4.44 19.11
N GLY A 22 17.67 -4.97 20.15
CA GLY A 22 18.20 -4.18 21.26
C GLY A 22 19.27 -3.16 20.85
N ALA A 23 19.99 -3.40 19.76
CA ALA A 23 21.04 -2.51 19.23
C ALA A 23 20.53 -1.47 18.21
N LEU A 24 19.23 -1.48 17.87
CA LEU A 24 18.62 -0.46 17.02
C LEU A 24 18.62 0.92 17.69
N SER A 25 18.32 1.95 16.92
CA SER A 25 18.09 3.33 17.40
C SER A 25 17.14 3.33 18.61
N PRO A 26 17.34 4.16 19.64
CA PRO A 26 16.43 4.24 20.78
C PRO A 26 14.99 4.59 20.38
N PHE A 27 14.80 5.20 19.20
CA PHE A 27 13.49 5.54 18.64
C PHE A 27 12.84 4.43 17.80
N ALA A 28 13.56 3.33 17.54
CA ALA A 28 13.02 2.20 16.78
C ALA A 28 11.91 1.48 17.55
N ALA A 29 10.91 0.98 16.83
CA ALA A 29 9.93 0.08 17.43
C ALA A 29 10.59 -1.25 17.83
N ARG A 30 10.12 -1.86 18.93
CA ARG A 30 10.66 -3.12 19.45
C ARG A 30 9.55 -4.03 19.89
N GLU A 31 9.73 -5.33 19.70
CA GLU A 31 8.81 -6.33 20.24
C GLU A 31 8.69 -6.22 21.76
N SER A 32 9.80 -5.94 22.45
CA SER A 32 9.82 -5.83 23.93
C SER A 32 8.99 -4.68 24.49
N THR A 33 8.72 -3.64 23.70
CA THR A 33 7.88 -2.49 24.07
C THR A 33 6.58 -2.42 23.26
N SER A 34 6.27 -3.46 22.48
CA SER A 34 5.09 -3.49 21.63
C SER A 34 3.82 -3.53 22.47
N ALA A 35 2.77 -2.86 21.99
CA ALA A 35 1.42 -3.02 22.52
C ALA A 35 0.82 -4.42 22.22
N GLY A 36 1.53 -5.24 21.42
CA GLY A 36 1.25 -6.64 21.21
C GLY A 36 0.12 -6.90 20.22
N ARG A 37 -0.42 -8.11 20.30
CA ARG A 37 -1.53 -8.61 19.48
C ARG A 37 -2.83 -8.54 20.27
N GLU A 38 -3.95 -8.33 19.58
CA GLU A 38 -5.27 -8.32 20.22
C GLU A 38 -5.57 -9.68 20.89
N ARG A 39 -5.24 -10.78 20.21
CA ARG A 39 -5.32 -12.12 20.79
C ARG A 39 -3.92 -12.57 21.18
N SER A 40 -3.75 -12.94 22.45
CA SER A 40 -2.47 -13.42 22.96
C SER A 40 -2.06 -14.73 22.29
N GLU A 41 -0.81 -14.81 21.86
CA GLU A 41 -0.17 -15.98 21.25
C GLU A 41 1.21 -16.16 21.88
N PRO A 42 1.70 -17.40 22.04
CA PRO A 42 3.07 -17.62 22.50
C PRO A 42 4.08 -17.05 21.49
N PRO A 43 5.21 -16.47 21.95
CA PRO A 43 6.28 -16.03 21.05
C PRO A 43 6.76 -17.16 20.13
N ASP A 44 7.03 -16.85 18.87
CA ASP A 44 7.61 -17.81 17.94
C ASP A 44 9.08 -18.05 18.31
N PRO A 45 9.54 -19.30 18.37
CA PRO A 45 10.88 -19.59 18.86
C PRO A 45 12.00 -19.25 17.86
N LEU A 46 11.67 -18.88 16.62
CA LEU A 46 12.63 -18.57 15.55
C LEU A 46 12.50 -17.14 15.02
N ARG A 47 11.34 -16.51 15.16
CA ARG A 47 11.02 -15.22 14.54
C ARG A 47 10.48 -14.21 15.55
N MET A 48 10.90 -12.96 15.40
CA MET A 48 10.36 -11.82 16.16
C MET A 48 8.92 -11.48 15.71
N ALA A 49 8.19 -10.71 16.52
CA ALA A 49 6.77 -10.43 16.28
C ALA A 49 6.50 -9.77 14.92
N TYR A 50 7.34 -8.82 14.50
CA TYR A 50 7.16 -8.12 13.22
C TYR A 50 7.52 -9.01 12.01
N GLN A 51 8.46 -9.95 12.18
CA GLN A 51 8.77 -10.97 11.16
C GLN A 51 7.56 -11.89 10.93
N LEU A 52 6.86 -12.28 11.99
CA LEU A 52 5.63 -13.05 11.88
C LEU A 52 4.53 -12.28 11.14
N ASP A 53 4.42 -10.97 11.38
CA ASP A 53 3.42 -10.13 10.71
C ASP A 53 3.67 -10.05 9.22
N ARG A 54 4.92 -9.79 8.81
CA ARG A 54 5.34 -9.88 7.42
C ARG A 54 4.95 -11.21 6.79
N ASP A 55 5.34 -12.31 7.42
CA ASP A 55 5.10 -13.66 6.89
C ASP A 55 3.60 -13.97 6.78
N ARG A 56 2.77 -13.48 7.72
CA ARG A 56 1.31 -13.62 7.64
C ARG A 56 0.74 -12.85 6.47
N ILE A 57 1.16 -11.61 6.27
CA ILE A 57 0.64 -10.72 5.22
C ILE A 57 0.95 -11.25 3.82
N ILE A 58 2.21 -11.63 3.55
CA ILE A 58 2.63 -12.04 2.19
C ILE A 58 1.90 -13.30 1.69
N HIS A 59 1.44 -14.15 2.62
CA HIS A 59 0.72 -15.39 2.31
C HIS A 59 -0.80 -15.24 2.21
N THR A 60 -1.33 -14.02 2.34
CA THR A 60 -2.76 -13.74 2.19
C THR A 60 -3.27 -13.95 0.77
N ARG A 61 -4.60 -14.10 0.62
CA ARG A 61 -5.23 -14.05 -0.70
C ARG A 61 -5.23 -12.61 -1.22
N ALA A 62 -5.44 -11.63 -0.34
CA ALA A 62 -5.41 -10.21 -0.69
C ALA A 62 -4.07 -9.82 -1.35
N PHE A 63 -2.93 -10.19 -0.74
CA PHE A 63 -1.61 -9.88 -1.29
C PHE A 63 -1.39 -10.50 -2.67
N ARG A 64 -1.78 -11.78 -2.85
CA ARG A 64 -1.69 -12.44 -4.18
C ARG A 64 -2.50 -11.73 -5.26
N ARG A 65 -3.62 -11.09 -4.90
CA ARG A 65 -4.48 -10.38 -5.86
C ARG A 65 -3.85 -9.07 -6.35
N LEU A 66 -2.90 -8.47 -5.62
CA LEU A 66 -2.20 -7.26 -6.04
C LEU A 66 -1.50 -7.42 -7.40
N LYS A 67 -1.11 -8.65 -7.77
CA LYS A 67 -0.54 -8.97 -9.09
C LYS A 67 -1.47 -8.61 -10.24
N HIS A 68 -2.78 -8.64 -10.01
CA HIS A 68 -3.81 -8.48 -11.03
C HIS A 68 -4.67 -7.23 -10.76
N LYS A 69 -4.10 -6.25 -10.07
CA LYS A 69 -4.67 -4.92 -9.86
C LYS A 69 -3.73 -3.88 -10.45
N THR A 70 -4.25 -3.01 -11.29
CA THR A 70 -3.54 -1.88 -11.87
C THR A 70 -3.25 -0.84 -10.79
N GLN A 71 -2.16 -0.11 -10.98
CA GLN A 71 -1.85 1.06 -10.17
C GLN A 71 -2.57 2.30 -10.70
N VAL A 72 -2.01 2.95 -11.72
CA VAL A 72 -2.58 4.15 -12.39
C VAL A 72 -3.09 3.83 -13.79
N PHE A 73 -2.29 3.11 -14.58
CA PHE A 73 -2.62 2.82 -15.99
C PHE A 73 -3.36 1.49 -16.13
N VAL A 74 -4.53 1.51 -16.77
CA VAL A 74 -5.26 0.29 -17.10
C VAL A 74 -4.86 -0.13 -18.50
N HIS A 75 -3.67 -0.74 -18.62
CA HIS A 75 -3.16 -1.26 -19.88
C HIS A 75 -3.08 -2.80 -19.84
N PRO A 76 -4.15 -3.52 -20.22
CA PRO A 76 -4.27 -4.98 -20.06
C PRO A 76 -3.11 -5.82 -20.61
N ASP A 77 -2.44 -5.33 -21.64
CA ASP A 77 -1.46 -6.08 -22.43
C ASP A 77 -0.03 -5.54 -22.32
N SER A 78 0.24 -4.63 -21.37
CA SER A 78 1.61 -4.17 -21.13
C SER A 78 2.26 -5.01 -20.04
N ASP A 79 3.24 -5.83 -20.43
CA ASP A 79 4.11 -6.58 -19.50
C ASP A 79 4.94 -5.66 -18.57
N HIS A 80 4.96 -4.36 -18.84
CA HIS A 80 5.84 -3.39 -18.19
C HIS A 80 5.11 -2.30 -17.40
N VAL A 81 3.78 -2.23 -17.47
CA VAL A 81 3.00 -1.29 -16.64
C VAL A 81 2.97 -1.78 -15.19
N VAL A 82 3.11 -0.85 -14.27
CA VAL A 82 3.16 -1.16 -12.84
C VAL A 82 1.80 -1.67 -12.34
N THR A 83 1.84 -2.87 -11.78
CA THR A 83 0.77 -3.44 -10.95
C THR A 83 0.92 -2.97 -9.52
N ARG A 84 -0.12 -3.12 -8.70
CA ARG A 84 -0.01 -2.88 -7.26
C ARG A 84 1.08 -3.72 -6.59
N MET A 85 1.25 -4.97 -7.03
CA MET A 85 2.30 -5.84 -6.48
C MET A 85 3.70 -5.29 -6.76
N THR A 86 3.98 -4.85 -7.99
CA THR A 86 5.28 -4.27 -8.34
C THR A 86 5.51 -2.93 -7.64
N HIS A 87 4.48 -2.10 -7.52
CA HIS A 87 4.54 -0.89 -6.71
C HIS A 87 4.87 -1.21 -5.24
N THR A 88 4.17 -2.16 -4.62
CA THR A 88 4.45 -2.57 -3.24
C THR A 88 5.90 -3.05 -3.07
N ILE A 89 6.46 -3.77 -4.06
CA ILE A 89 7.87 -4.20 -4.04
C ILE A 89 8.83 -2.99 -4.08
N GLU A 90 8.54 -1.97 -4.88
CA GLU A 90 9.34 -0.75 -4.94
C GLU A 90 9.26 0.06 -3.63
N VAL A 91 8.05 0.20 -3.06
CA VAL A 91 7.85 0.82 -1.73
C VAL A 91 8.72 0.12 -0.69
N GLN A 92 8.75 -1.21 -0.72
CA GLN A 92 9.55 -2.01 0.20
C GLN A 92 11.04 -1.77 0.07
N GLN A 93 11.54 -1.72 -1.17
CA GLN A 93 12.95 -1.45 -1.41
C GLN A 93 13.34 -0.08 -0.84
N VAL A 94 12.54 0.96 -1.10
CA VAL A 94 12.78 2.32 -0.60
C VAL A 94 12.68 2.36 0.92
N ALA A 95 11.59 1.84 1.48
CA ALA A 95 11.32 1.88 2.91
C ALA A 95 12.40 1.16 3.73
N ARG A 96 12.82 -0.05 3.30
CA ARG A 96 13.87 -0.81 3.97
C ARG A 96 15.23 -0.13 3.88
N THR A 97 15.53 0.54 2.78
CA THR A 97 16.76 1.33 2.63
C THR A 97 16.81 2.46 3.65
N ILE A 98 15.71 3.21 3.79
CA ILE A 98 15.60 4.31 4.76
C ILE A 98 15.66 3.78 6.19
N ALA A 99 14.91 2.73 6.52
CA ALA A 99 14.88 2.14 7.86
C ALA A 99 16.27 1.64 8.28
N ARG A 100 16.97 0.94 7.39
CA ARG A 100 18.34 0.46 7.65
C ARG A 100 19.32 1.60 7.85
N ALA A 101 19.25 2.64 7.01
CA ALA A 101 20.14 3.80 7.12
C ALA A 101 19.94 4.56 8.44
N LEU A 102 18.72 4.62 8.95
CA LEU A 102 18.36 5.27 10.22
C LEU A 102 18.47 4.34 11.44
N ASN A 103 18.94 3.09 11.25
CA ASN A 103 19.01 2.06 12.29
C ASN A 103 17.66 1.82 13.00
N LEU A 104 16.56 1.82 12.25
CA LEU A 104 15.19 1.55 12.70
C LEU A 104 14.78 0.10 12.42
N ASN A 105 13.59 -0.31 12.88
CA ASN A 105 13.13 -1.69 12.75
C ASN A 105 12.70 -2.02 11.31
N GLU A 106 13.58 -2.71 10.58
CA GLU A 106 13.34 -3.10 9.19
C GLU A 106 12.16 -4.09 9.06
N ASP A 107 11.99 -5.01 10.01
CA ASP A 107 10.94 -6.02 9.96
C ASP A 107 9.54 -5.39 10.16
N LEU A 108 9.41 -4.39 11.05
CA LEU A 108 8.16 -3.62 11.18
C LEU A 108 7.87 -2.81 9.91
N THR A 109 8.88 -2.10 9.41
CA THR A 109 8.76 -1.32 8.17
C THR A 109 8.30 -2.22 7.02
N GLU A 110 8.88 -3.41 6.92
CA GLU A 110 8.54 -4.40 5.91
C GLU A 110 7.12 -4.96 6.11
N ALA A 111 6.73 -5.30 7.33
CA ALA A 111 5.37 -5.77 7.62
C ALA A 111 4.31 -4.72 7.21
N ILE A 112 4.49 -3.45 7.58
CA ILE A 112 3.59 -2.36 7.21
C ILE A 112 3.54 -2.20 5.69
N GLY A 113 4.70 -2.15 5.03
CA GLY A 113 4.79 -1.98 3.59
C GLY A 113 4.10 -3.10 2.81
N TRP A 114 4.05 -4.35 3.28
CA TRP A 114 3.34 -5.41 2.56
C TRP A 114 1.83 -5.33 2.74
N GLY A 115 1.40 -4.70 3.83
CA GLY A 115 0.00 -4.57 4.22
C GLY A 115 -0.68 -3.29 3.73
N HIS A 116 0.06 -2.24 3.38
CA HIS A 116 -0.50 -0.91 3.13
C HIS A 116 -1.57 -0.92 2.02
N ASP A 117 -1.32 -1.70 0.96
CA ASP A 117 -2.07 -1.62 -0.30
C ASP A 117 -3.10 -2.74 -0.51
N LEU A 118 -3.32 -3.62 0.48
CA LEU A 118 -4.19 -4.80 0.37
C LEU A 118 -5.65 -4.46 0.02
N GLY A 119 -6.14 -3.33 0.51
CA GLY A 119 -7.53 -2.91 0.48
C GLY A 119 -7.95 -2.13 -0.76
N HIS A 120 -7.01 -1.83 -1.67
CA HIS A 120 -7.37 -1.13 -2.90
C HIS A 120 -8.37 -1.92 -3.73
N THR A 121 -9.31 -1.21 -4.34
CA THR A 121 -10.33 -1.75 -5.23
C THR A 121 -9.74 -2.17 -6.58
N PRO A 122 -10.50 -2.93 -7.38
CA PRO A 122 -10.24 -3.01 -8.82
C PRO A 122 -10.19 -1.61 -9.44
N PHE A 123 -9.32 -1.42 -10.43
CA PHE A 123 -9.13 -0.14 -11.13
C PHE A 123 -8.60 1.01 -10.25
N GLY A 124 -7.95 0.68 -9.13
CA GLY A 124 -7.25 1.66 -8.29
C GLY A 124 -8.17 2.76 -7.74
N HIS A 125 -7.75 4.02 -7.86
CA HIS A 125 -8.49 5.16 -7.30
C HIS A 125 -9.89 5.30 -7.88
N ALA A 126 -10.11 4.92 -9.15
CA ALA A 126 -11.42 5.00 -9.77
C ALA A 126 -12.45 4.14 -9.02
N GLY A 127 -12.11 2.89 -8.69
CA GLY A 127 -13.00 2.02 -7.93
C GLY A 127 -13.18 2.48 -6.48
N GLU A 128 -12.13 3.06 -5.87
CA GLU A 128 -12.18 3.61 -4.52
C GLU A 128 -13.13 4.81 -4.44
N GLU A 129 -13.04 5.75 -5.39
CA GLU A 129 -13.94 6.90 -5.50
C GLU A 129 -15.40 6.47 -5.68
N THR A 130 -15.66 5.48 -6.53
CA THR A 130 -17.01 4.93 -6.72
C THR A 130 -17.56 4.34 -5.43
N LEU A 131 -16.82 3.44 -4.77
CA LEU A 131 -17.29 2.87 -3.50
C LEU A 131 -17.45 3.94 -2.42
N ALA A 132 -16.60 4.98 -2.40
CA ALA A 132 -16.70 6.05 -1.43
C ALA A 132 -17.99 6.87 -1.57
N GLN A 133 -18.53 6.98 -2.79
CA GLN A 133 -19.81 7.64 -3.05
C GLN A 133 -21.02 6.74 -2.73
N LEU A 134 -20.89 5.43 -2.96
CA LEU A 134 -21.99 4.47 -2.84
C LEU A 134 -22.15 3.90 -1.42
N ILE A 135 -21.10 3.91 -0.61
CA ILE A 135 -21.10 3.36 0.75
C ILE A 135 -21.49 4.46 1.75
N PRO A 136 -22.46 4.22 2.66
CA PRO A 136 -22.93 5.25 3.59
C PRO A 136 -21.85 5.90 4.48
N GLU A 137 -20.79 5.17 4.81
CA GLU A 137 -19.68 5.64 5.64
C GLU A 137 -18.47 6.14 4.82
N GLY A 138 -18.55 6.09 3.49
CA GLY A 138 -17.43 6.24 2.59
C GLY A 138 -16.60 4.95 2.45
N PHE A 139 -15.54 5.02 1.66
CA PHE A 139 -14.62 3.91 1.41
C PHE A 139 -13.22 4.45 1.24
N ARG A 140 -12.25 3.78 1.87
CA ARG A 140 -10.84 4.10 1.75
C ARG A 140 -10.00 2.84 1.77
N HIS A 141 -9.02 2.76 0.88
CA HIS A 141 -8.20 1.56 0.73
C HIS A 141 -7.44 1.22 2.00
N ASN A 142 -6.93 2.20 2.76
CA ASN A 142 -6.16 1.98 3.99
C ASN A 142 -7.03 1.40 5.10
N GLU A 143 -8.27 1.88 5.24
CA GLU A 143 -9.26 1.31 6.17
C GLU A 143 -9.66 -0.10 5.74
N GLN A 144 -9.80 -0.33 4.43
CA GLN A 144 -10.05 -1.66 3.89
C GLN A 144 -8.85 -2.62 4.07
N SER A 145 -7.62 -2.14 3.95
CA SER A 145 -6.39 -2.91 4.21
C SER A 145 -6.37 -3.38 5.66
N LEU A 146 -6.66 -2.47 6.60
CA LEU A 146 -6.78 -2.80 8.02
C LEU A 146 -7.89 -3.84 8.25
N ARG A 147 -9.06 -3.62 7.66
CA ARG A 147 -10.19 -4.56 7.75
C ARG A 147 -9.87 -5.94 7.19
N ILE A 148 -9.11 -6.03 6.10
CA ILE A 148 -8.67 -7.31 5.53
C ILE A 148 -7.84 -8.09 6.56
N VAL A 149 -6.84 -7.44 7.15
CA VAL A 149 -5.91 -8.09 8.09
C VAL A 149 -6.53 -8.35 9.46
N GLU A 150 -7.54 -7.59 9.88
CA GLU A 150 -8.21 -7.78 11.17
C GLU A 150 -9.41 -8.73 11.10
N ARG A 151 -10.14 -8.72 9.98
CA ARG A 151 -11.50 -9.27 9.94
C ARG A 151 -11.73 -10.23 8.78
N LEU A 152 -11.21 -10.00 7.58
CA LEU A 152 -11.60 -10.81 6.40
C LEU A 152 -10.75 -12.06 6.20
N GLU A 153 -9.44 -11.97 6.42
CA GLU A 153 -8.56 -13.12 6.24
C GLU A 153 -8.81 -14.23 7.27
N ASN A 154 -8.31 -15.44 6.98
CA ASN A 154 -8.49 -16.63 7.82
C ASN A 154 -9.96 -16.94 8.17
N ASP A 155 -10.85 -16.76 7.20
CA ASP A 155 -12.29 -17.03 7.28
C ASP A 155 -12.98 -16.27 8.42
N GLY A 156 -12.75 -14.96 8.48
CA GLY A 156 -13.40 -14.09 9.47
C GLY A 156 -12.59 -13.83 10.74
N ARG A 157 -11.40 -14.46 10.88
CA ARG A 157 -10.58 -14.36 12.10
C ARG A 157 -9.51 -13.28 12.02
N GLY A 158 -9.15 -12.83 10.82
CA GLY A 158 -7.99 -11.97 10.60
C GLY A 158 -6.65 -12.67 10.85
N LEU A 159 -5.58 -11.91 10.72
CA LEU A 159 -4.18 -12.33 10.84
C LEU A 159 -3.62 -12.14 12.26
N ASN A 160 -4.35 -11.44 13.15
CA ASN A 160 -3.91 -11.11 14.51
C ASN A 160 -2.54 -10.41 14.54
N LEU A 161 -2.34 -9.41 13.69
CA LEU A 161 -1.08 -8.67 13.61
C LEU A 161 -0.83 -7.83 14.87
N THR A 162 0.43 -7.44 15.08
CA THR A 162 0.81 -6.46 16.11
C THR A 162 0.09 -5.13 15.93
N ALA A 163 -0.13 -4.41 17.02
CA ALA A 163 -0.77 -3.09 16.99
C ALA A 163 -0.01 -2.10 16.10
N GLU A 164 1.32 -2.11 16.13
CA GLU A 164 2.17 -1.21 15.36
C GLU A 164 2.04 -1.47 13.85
N THR A 165 2.00 -2.74 13.45
CA THR A 165 1.80 -3.08 12.03
C THR A 165 0.43 -2.63 11.53
N ARG A 166 -0.63 -2.84 12.32
CA ARG A 166 -2.00 -2.42 11.98
C ARG A 166 -2.13 -0.90 11.88
N GLU A 167 -1.55 -0.19 12.83
CA GLU A 167 -1.56 1.27 12.88
C GLU A 167 -0.78 1.88 11.72
N GLY A 168 0.40 1.33 11.40
CA GLY A 168 1.17 1.73 10.23
C GLY A 168 0.41 1.51 8.92
N ILE A 169 -0.29 0.36 8.77
CA ILE A 169 -1.15 0.09 7.60
C ILE A 169 -2.28 1.12 7.52
N LEU A 170 -2.91 1.49 8.63
CA LEU A 170 -4.00 2.46 8.63
C LEU A 170 -3.51 3.88 8.30
N LYS A 171 -2.41 4.33 8.90
CA LYS A 171 -1.97 5.73 8.85
C LYS A 171 -1.01 6.06 7.70
N HIS A 172 -0.66 5.12 6.83
CA HIS A 172 0.24 5.38 5.70
C HIS A 172 -0.34 6.36 4.67
N SER A 173 -1.66 6.39 4.52
CA SER A 173 -2.32 7.14 3.44
C SER A 173 -2.33 8.67 3.67
N LYS A 174 -2.56 9.44 2.60
CA LYS A 174 -2.34 10.91 2.52
C LYS A 174 -3.53 11.65 1.91
N THR A 175 -3.64 12.95 2.22
CA THR A 175 -4.53 13.86 1.48
C THR A 175 -3.83 14.38 0.22
N ARG A 176 -4.61 15.03 -0.64
CA ARG A 176 -4.16 15.59 -1.92
C ARG A 176 -3.10 16.69 -1.80
N GLU A 177 -3.06 17.42 -0.69
CA GLU A 177 -2.37 18.73 -0.58
C GLU A 177 -0.83 18.65 -0.58
N SER A 178 -0.23 17.60 -0.02
CA SER A 178 1.23 17.42 -0.01
C SER A 178 1.62 15.97 0.23
N VAL A 179 2.81 15.54 -0.23
CA VAL A 179 3.35 14.22 0.14
C VAL A 179 3.64 14.10 1.64
N ALA A 180 3.70 15.21 2.37
CA ALA A 180 3.82 15.22 3.83
C ALA A 180 2.47 15.27 4.57
N ALA A 181 1.35 15.45 3.87
CA ALA A 181 0.07 15.76 4.51
C ALA A 181 -0.47 14.61 5.39
N GLU A 182 -1.07 14.96 6.53
CA GLU A 182 -1.57 14.05 7.56
C GLU A 182 -3.08 13.87 7.48
N ALA A 183 -3.52 12.89 6.70
CA ALA A 183 -4.94 12.60 6.53
C ALA A 183 -5.54 11.76 7.67
N TRP A 184 -4.79 10.76 8.14
CA TRP A 184 -5.14 9.88 9.27
C TRP A 184 -4.22 10.09 10.48
N GLY A 185 -3.60 11.29 10.57
CA GLY A 185 -2.57 11.62 11.53
C GLY A 185 -1.17 11.13 11.15
N VAL A 186 -0.26 11.22 12.11
CA VAL A 186 1.10 10.67 12.01
C VAL A 186 1.12 9.28 12.62
N ALA A 187 1.85 8.36 11.97
CA ALA A 187 2.15 7.07 12.57
C ALA A 187 2.98 7.25 13.84
N ASP A 188 2.62 6.53 14.89
CA ASP A 188 3.25 6.61 16.20
C ASP A 188 4.70 6.08 16.13
N THR A 189 4.95 5.14 15.21
CA THR A 189 6.27 4.59 14.90
C THR A 189 6.94 5.35 13.75
N LEU A 190 8.26 5.52 13.82
CA LEU A 190 9.04 6.10 12.71
C LEU A 190 9.00 5.18 11.49
N GLU A 191 8.94 3.86 11.70
CA GLU A 191 8.77 2.84 10.66
C GLU A 191 7.49 3.05 9.85
N GLY A 192 6.36 3.35 10.50
CA GLY A 192 5.11 3.71 9.82
C GLY A 192 5.22 5.00 9.02
N GLN A 193 5.94 6.00 9.54
CA GLN A 193 6.20 7.25 8.82
C GLN A 193 7.11 7.02 7.59
N ILE A 194 8.07 6.09 7.66
CA ILE A 194 8.90 5.69 6.53
C ILE A 194 8.04 5.13 5.41
N VAL A 195 7.15 4.17 5.70
CA VAL A 195 6.32 3.55 4.65
C VAL A 195 5.47 4.59 3.94
N LYS A 196 4.89 5.52 4.70
CA LYS A 196 4.14 6.66 4.16
C LYS A 196 4.97 7.47 3.17
N LEU A 197 6.22 7.83 3.50
CA LEU A 197 7.06 8.60 2.58
C LEU A 197 7.55 7.76 1.39
N ALA A 198 7.94 6.50 1.64
CA ALA A 198 8.40 5.55 0.64
C ALA A 198 7.35 5.26 -0.44
N ASP A 199 6.08 5.16 -0.06
CA ASP A 199 4.94 5.06 -0.98
C ASP A 199 4.95 6.19 -2.02
N SER A 200 5.08 7.45 -1.56
CA SER A 200 5.17 8.59 -2.47
C SER A 200 6.43 8.65 -3.31
N ILE A 201 7.57 8.26 -2.74
CA ILE A 201 8.81 8.18 -3.49
C ILE A 201 8.66 7.15 -4.62
N ALA A 202 8.06 5.99 -4.36
CA ALA A 202 7.86 4.96 -5.37
C ALA A 202 6.91 5.41 -6.47
N TYR A 203 5.68 5.82 -6.15
CA TYR A 203 4.70 6.13 -7.20
C TYR A 203 5.09 7.30 -8.08
N LEU A 204 5.65 8.38 -7.51
CA LEU A 204 6.09 9.52 -8.30
C LEU A 204 7.17 9.14 -9.32
N ASN A 205 7.95 8.11 -9.07
CA ASN A 205 9.07 7.72 -9.92
C ASN A 205 8.70 6.68 -10.98
N HIS A 206 7.84 5.71 -10.66
CA HIS A 206 7.41 4.71 -11.62
C HIS A 206 6.30 5.25 -12.54
N ASP A 207 5.43 6.16 -12.05
CA ASP A 207 4.37 6.78 -12.87
C ASP A 207 4.95 7.67 -13.98
N ILE A 208 6.10 8.33 -13.74
CA ILE A 208 6.82 9.04 -14.81
C ILE A 208 7.19 8.07 -15.94
N GLN A 209 7.75 6.90 -15.59
CA GLN A 209 8.16 5.93 -16.61
C GLN A 209 6.96 5.39 -17.39
N ASP A 210 5.87 5.08 -16.70
CA ASP A 210 4.66 4.58 -17.35
C ASP A 210 3.98 5.66 -18.19
N ALA A 211 3.93 6.91 -17.74
CA ALA A 211 3.45 8.04 -18.54
C ALA A 211 4.29 8.29 -19.80
N VAL A 212 5.61 8.13 -19.70
CA VAL A 212 6.53 8.22 -20.86
C VAL A 212 6.29 7.05 -21.83
N ARG A 213 6.13 5.82 -21.33
CA ARG A 213 5.80 4.65 -22.16
C ARG A 213 4.45 4.79 -22.87
N ALA A 214 3.46 5.36 -22.17
CA ALA A 214 2.13 5.64 -22.72
C ALA A 214 2.11 6.84 -23.68
N GLY A 215 3.23 7.56 -23.83
CA GLY A 215 3.32 8.74 -24.69
C GLY A 215 2.56 9.97 -24.18
N LEU A 216 2.13 9.97 -22.92
CA LEU A 216 1.47 11.12 -22.27
C LEU A 216 2.48 12.20 -21.86
N LEU A 217 3.72 11.79 -21.64
CA LEU A 217 4.79 12.65 -21.15
C LEU A 217 6.09 12.37 -21.91
N ALA A 218 6.96 13.37 -21.99
CA ALA A 218 8.38 13.17 -22.27
C ALA A 218 9.20 13.67 -21.08
N GLU A 219 10.27 12.94 -20.69
CA GLU A 219 11.14 13.30 -19.56
C GLU A 219 11.60 14.77 -19.63
N ALA A 220 11.96 15.25 -20.82
CA ALA A 220 12.40 16.62 -21.04
C ALA A 220 11.35 17.71 -20.71
N THR A 221 10.08 17.32 -20.55
CA THR A 221 8.98 18.24 -20.21
C THR A 221 8.74 18.39 -18.71
N LEU A 222 9.41 17.58 -17.88
CA LEU A 222 9.36 17.75 -16.43
C LEU A 222 9.84 19.16 -16.02
N PRO A 223 9.26 19.75 -14.96
CA PRO A 223 9.65 21.09 -14.51
C PRO A 223 11.15 21.18 -14.23
N ARG A 224 11.78 22.30 -14.59
CA ARG A 224 13.23 22.48 -14.43
C ARG A 224 13.71 22.23 -13.00
N VAL A 225 12.93 22.66 -12.00
CA VAL A 225 13.25 22.47 -10.58
C VAL A 225 13.35 20.97 -10.21
N VAL A 226 12.51 20.12 -10.80
CA VAL A 226 12.56 18.66 -10.59
C VAL A 226 13.89 18.09 -11.08
N HIS A 227 14.32 18.46 -12.29
CA HIS A 227 15.60 18.01 -12.82
C HIS A 227 16.80 18.55 -12.04
N GLN A 228 16.72 19.79 -11.54
CA GLN A 228 17.80 20.42 -10.80
C GLN A 228 17.97 19.85 -9.39
N VAL A 229 16.86 19.59 -8.70
CA VAL A 229 16.86 19.14 -7.31
C VAL A 229 16.85 17.63 -7.22
N LEU A 230 15.90 16.95 -7.88
CA LEU A 230 15.70 15.50 -7.76
C LEU A 230 16.59 14.73 -8.73
N GLY A 231 16.85 15.26 -9.92
CA GLY A 231 17.67 14.63 -10.95
C GLY A 231 16.89 14.19 -12.20
N THR A 232 17.64 13.83 -13.25
CA THR A 232 17.13 13.61 -14.61
C THR A 232 16.92 12.15 -14.99
N THR A 233 17.16 11.23 -14.06
CA THR A 233 16.92 9.80 -14.26
C THR A 233 16.12 9.25 -13.09
N HIS A 234 15.42 8.14 -13.33
CA HIS A 234 14.68 7.45 -12.28
C HIS A 234 15.56 7.12 -11.07
N SER A 235 16.75 6.53 -11.30
CA SER A 235 17.68 6.21 -10.21
C SER A 235 18.18 7.45 -9.47
N ALA A 236 18.52 8.53 -10.19
CA ALA A 236 18.98 9.77 -9.54
C ALA A 236 17.90 10.38 -8.64
N ARG A 237 16.62 10.35 -9.07
CA ARG A 237 15.50 10.83 -8.24
C ARG A 237 15.31 10.00 -6.99
N ILE A 238 15.30 8.68 -7.11
CA ILE A 238 15.21 7.77 -5.96
C ILE A 238 16.38 8.01 -5.00
N ASP A 239 17.61 8.08 -5.51
CA ASP A 239 18.82 8.29 -4.70
C ASP A 239 18.75 9.63 -3.95
N THR A 240 18.37 10.72 -4.62
CA THR A 240 18.20 12.03 -3.97
C THR A 240 17.13 11.98 -2.88
N LEU A 241 15.95 11.46 -3.19
CA LEU A 241 14.81 11.42 -2.25
C LEU A 241 15.13 10.58 -1.01
N VAL A 242 15.74 9.41 -1.20
CA VAL A 242 16.16 8.53 -0.09
C VAL A 242 17.26 9.18 0.73
N THR A 243 18.29 9.74 0.08
CA THR A 243 19.42 10.38 0.76
C THR A 243 18.97 11.58 1.58
N ASP A 244 18.17 12.47 0.98
CA ASP A 244 17.62 13.63 1.66
C ASP A 244 16.71 13.22 2.82
N CYS A 245 15.84 12.22 2.63
CA CYS A 245 15.02 11.68 3.70
C CYS A 245 15.87 11.24 4.90
N VAL A 246 16.95 10.48 4.67
CA VAL A 246 17.83 10.02 5.75
C VAL A 246 18.50 11.20 6.45
N LEU A 247 19.05 12.15 5.71
CA LEU A 247 19.74 13.31 6.28
C LEU A 247 18.80 14.22 7.07
N ALA A 248 17.66 14.58 6.48
CA ALA A 248 16.67 15.48 7.08
C ALA A 248 15.97 14.85 8.30
N SER A 249 15.79 13.53 8.30
CA SER A 249 15.23 12.78 9.43
C SER A 249 16.24 12.62 10.56
N THR A 250 17.50 12.30 10.26
CA THR A 250 18.57 12.20 11.26
C THR A 250 18.72 13.49 12.07
N ALA A 251 18.61 14.65 11.40
CA ALA A 251 18.65 15.95 12.07
C ALA A 251 17.50 16.15 13.10
N THR A 252 16.41 15.40 13.03
CA THR A 252 15.33 15.46 14.03
C THR A 252 15.61 14.59 15.26
N PHE A 253 16.50 13.60 15.16
CA PHE A 253 16.79 12.66 16.25
C PHE A 253 17.62 13.30 17.37
N GLU A 254 18.19 14.48 17.11
CA GLU A 254 18.84 15.33 18.11
C GLU A 254 17.82 16.10 18.99
N THR A 255 16.52 16.01 18.65
CA THR A 255 15.43 16.69 19.37
C THR A 255 14.54 15.68 20.10
N ASP A 256 13.73 16.14 21.05
CA ASP A 256 12.74 15.30 21.76
C ASP A 256 11.56 14.84 20.87
N ARG A 257 11.56 15.17 19.57
CA ARG A 257 10.49 14.86 18.62
C ARG A 257 11.08 14.35 17.30
N PRO A 258 11.59 13.11 17.27
CA PRO A 258 12.07 12.51 16.03
C PRO A 258 10.93 12.37 15.02
N ALA A 259 11.22 12.61 13.75
CA ALA A 259 10.26 12.52 12.67
C ALA A 259 10.94 12.13 11.36
N ILE A 260 10.21 11.40 10.51
CA ILE A 260 10.64 11.08 9.15
C ILE A 260 10.15 12.15 8.20
N ARG A 261 11.07 12.78 7.47
CA ARG A 261 10.76 13.92 6.59
C ARG A 261 11.77 14.09 5.46
N LEU A 262 11.36 14.86 4.45
CA LEU A 262 12.25 15.45 3.46
C LEU A 262 12.70 16.85 3.91
N GLY A 263 13.87 17.29 3.45
CA GLY A 263 14.33 18.66 3.53
C GLY A 263 13.43 19.59 2.71
N ALA A 264 13.38 20.87 3.09
CA ALA A 264 12.42 21.83 2.52
C ALA A 264 12.53 21.96 0.98
N GLU A 265 13.76 22.05 0.46
CA GLU A 265 14.01 22.17 -0.99
C GLU A 265 13.57 20.91 -1.76
N VAL A 266 13.90 19.73 -1.25
CA VAL A 266 13.54 18.44 -1.86
C VAL A 266 12.02 18.21 -1.76
N LEU A 267 11.40 18.58 -0.64
CA LEU A 267 9.95 18.52 -0.48
C LEU A 267 9.23 19.42 -1.50
N GLU A 268 9.67 20.67 -1.66
CA GLU A 268 9.08 21.61 -2.63
C GLU A 268 9.20 21.09 -4.07
N ALA A 269 10.37 20.54 -4.44
CA ALA A 269 10.55 19.93 -5.75
C ALA A 269 9.68 18.67 -5.95
N THR A 270 9.48 17.88 -4.89
CA THR A 270 8.63 16.68 -4.89
C THR A 270 7.15 17.04 -5.05
N ASP A 271 6.67 18.04 -4.30
CA ASP A 271 5.30 18.53 -4.43
C ASP A 271 5.06 19.17 -5.80
N THR A 272 6.06 19.88 -6.36
CA THR A 272 6.01 20.38 -7.74
C THR A 272 5.88 19.25 -8.77
N LEU A 273 6.66 18.18 -8.61
CA LEU A 273 6.57 17.00 -9.48
C LEU A 273 5.18 16.35 -9.38
N ARG A 274 4.66 16.17 -8.17
CA ARG A 274 3.34 15.59 -7.93
C ARG A 274 2.24 16.37 -8.62
N GLU A 275 2.22 17.70 -8.46
CA GLU A 275 1.21 18.55 -9.10
C GLU A 275 1.33 18.51 -10.63
N PHE A 276 2.55 18.48 -11.15
CA PHE A 276 2.79 18.34 -12.58
C PHE A 276 2.24 17.02 -13.14
N LEU A 277 2.51 15.89 -12.48
CA LEU A 277 1.94 14.59 -12.87
C LEU A 277 0.42 14.58 -12.78
N PHE A 278 -0.15 15.24 -11.77
CA PHE A 278 -1.60 15.36 -11.66
C PHE A 278 -2.22 16.06 -12.86
N GLN A 279 -1.66 17.19 -13.26
CA GLN A 279 -2.15 17.96 -14.40
C GLN A 279 -1.94 17.27 -15.75
N ARG A 280 -0.85 16.51 -15.91
CA ARG A 280 -0.42 15.97 -17.22
C ARG A 280 -0.78 14.51 -17.44
N VAL A 281 -0.94 13.73 -16.38
CA VAL A 281 -1.13 12.27 -16.45
C VAL A 281 -2.50 11.90 -15.90
N TYR A 282 -2.78 12.26 -14.64
CA TYR A 282 -4.02 11.82 -13.98
C TYR A 282 -5.27 12.52 -14.53
N LEU A 283 -5.15 13.77 -14.97
CA LEU A 283 -6.24 14.53 -15.61
C LEU A 283 -6.30 14.38 -17.14
N ASP A 284 -5.43 13.56 -17.75
CA ASP A 284 -5.50 13.32 -19.19
C ASP A 284 -6.82 12.64 -19.59
N GLU A 285 -7.33 12.98 -20.77
CA GLU A 285 -8.62 12.49 -21.23
C GLU A 285 -8.65 10.96 -21.40
N SER A 286 -7.53 10.33 -21.81
CA SER A 286 -7.46 8.87 -21.92
C SER A 286 -7.55 8.21 -20.55
N THR A 287 -6.76 8.68 -19.58
CA THR A 287 -6.77 8.22 -18.19
C THR A 287 -8.16 8.36 -17.58
N LEU A 288 -8.80 9.52 -17.76
CA LEU A 288 -10.15 9.75 -17.24
C LEU A 288 -11.21 8.88 -17.93
N ARG A 289 -11.06 8.55 -19.22
CA ARG A 289 -11.96 7.61 -19.91
C ARG A 289 -11.83 6.19 -19.36
N GLU A 290 -10.61 5.73 -19.09
CA GLU A 290 -10.37 4.42 -18.48
C GLU A 290 -10.90 4.36 -17.05
N ALA A 291 -10.66 5.42 -16.26
CA ALA A 291 -11.20 5.55 -14.92
C ALA A 291 -12.74 5.43 -14.93
N ARG A 292 -13.44 6.18 -15.79
CA ARG A 292 -14.91 6.11 -15.91
C ARG A 292 -15.42 4.70 -16.22
N ARG A 293 -14.75 3.97 -17.13
CA ARG A 293 -15.10 2.58 -17.42
C ARG A 293 -14.95 1.67 -16.21
N GLY A 294 -13.89 1.87 -15.42
CA GLY A 294 -13.69 1.16 -14.15
C GLY A 294 -14.79 1.48 -13.13
N GLN A 295 -15.18 2.75 -13.03
CA GLN A 295 -16.26 3.22 -12.15
C GLN A 295 -17.59 2.55 -12.48
N GLU A 296 -17.99 2.51 -13.76
CA GLU A 296 -19.21 1.84 -14.23
C GLU A 296 -19.24 0.35 -13.84
N VAL A 297 -18.11 -0.35 -13.97
CA VAL A 297 -17.99 -1.76 -13.60
C VAL A 297 -18.15 -1.94 -12.08
N VAL A 298 -17.47 -1.11 -11.28
CA VAL A 298 -17.52 -1.20 -9.82
C VAL A 298 -18.91 -0.85 -9.29
N GLU A 299 -19.53 0.19 -9.80
CA GLU A 299 -20.89 0.62 -9.45
C GLU A 299 -21.90 -0.50 -9.73
N ALA A 300 -21.94 -1.01 -10.96
CA ALA A 300 -22.89 -2.06 -11.33
C ALA A 300 -22.71 -3.35 -10.51
N LEU A 301 -21.47 -3.75 -10.24
CA LEU A 301 -21.20 -4.91 -9.39
C LEU A 301 -21.63 -4.66 -7.95
N TYR A 302 -21.31 -3.48 -7.39
CA TYR A 302 -21.69 -3.13 -6.03
C TYR A 302 -23.21 -3.14 -5.86
N GLU A 303 -23.95 -2.43 -6.71
CA GLU A 303 -25.41 -2.37 -6.66
C GLU A 303 -26.05 -3.76 -6.76
N TYR A 304 -25.55 -4.60 -7.68
CA TYR A 304 -26.00 -5.98 -7.82
C TYR A 304 -25.81 -6.78 -6.53
N TYR A 305 -24.63 -6.71 -5.90
CA TYR A 305 -24.36 -7.48 -4.69
C TYR A 305 -25.02 -6.91 -3.43
N VAL A 306 -25.35 -5.62 -3.41
CA VAL A 306 -26.23 -5.02 -2.39
C VAL A 306 -27.64 -5.61 -2.50
N ALA A 307 -28.18 -5.69 -3.73
CA ALA A 307 -29.53 -6.23 -3.98
C ALA A 307 -29.60 -7.76 -3.84
N HIS A 308 -28.48 -8.46 -4.05
CA HIS A 308 -28.39 -9.93 -4.04
C HIS A 308 -27.26 -10.44 -3.12
N PRO A 309 -27.33 -10.18 -1.80
CA PRO A 309 -26.27 -10.56 -0.86
C PRO A 309 -26.11 -12.10 -0.73
N ASP A 310 -27.11 -12.88 -1.14
CA ASP A 310 -27.06 -14.34 -1.25
C ASP A 310 -26.12 -14.82 -2.38
N ARG A 311 -25.81 -13.96 -3.36
CA ARG A 311 -24.93 -14.27 -4.50
C ARG A 311 -23.45 -14.00 -4.24
N ILE A 312 -23.11 -13.46 -3.07
CA ILE A 312 -21.72 -13.22 -2.66
C ILE A 312 -21.06 -14.55 -2.29
N ALA A 313 -20.13 -15.00 -3.15
CA ALA A 313 -19.39 -16.25 -2.95
C ALA A 313 -18.14 -16.02 -2.09
N GLY A 314 -18.34 -15.83 -0.77
CA GLY A 314 -17.27 -15.64 0.21
C GLY A 314 -16.66 -14.23 0.21
N TRP A 315 -15.52 -14.06 0.89
CA TRP A 315 -14.81 -12.78 1.01
C TRP A 315 -15.69 -11.61 1.49
N SER A 316 -16.47 -11.89 2.53
CA SER A 316 -17.29 -10.94 3.31
C SER A 316 -17.63 -11.62 4.64
N LEU A 317 -18.13 -10.89 5.64
CA LEU A 317 -18.66 -11.50 6.87
C LEU A 317 -20.19 -11.61 6.78
N ALA A 318 -20.74 -12.74 7.22
CA ALA A 318 -22.17 -13.01 7.10
C ALA A 318 -23.05 -12.04 7.93
N ASP A 319 -22.53 -11.58 9.07
CA ASP A 319 -23.22 -10.70 10.01
C ASP A 319 -23.19 -9.22 9.59
N ASP A 320 -22.39 -8.88 8.57
CA ASP A 320 -22.32 -7.51 8.08
C ASP A 320 -23.55 -7.15 7.22
N PRO A 321 -23.93 -5.85 7.19
CA PRO A 321 -25.03 -5.41 6.34
C PRO A 321 -24.71 -5.65 4.85
N PRO A 322 -25.73 -5.85 4.00
CA PRO A 322 -25.55 -6.18 2.58
C PRO A 322 -24.57 -5.25 1.84
N TRP A 323 -24.63 -3.94 2.11
CA TRP A 323 -23.73 -2.96 1.49
C TRP A 323 -22.26 -3.18 1.86
N ARG A 324 -21.96 -3.56 3.11
CA ARG A 324 -20.57 -3.85 3.53
C ARG A 324 -20.09 -5.13 2.89
N ARG A 325 -20.93 -6.15 2.85
CA ARG A 325 -20.60 -7.43 2.21
C ARG A 325 -20.30 -7.25 0.73
N ALA A 326 -21.09 -6.42 0.04
CA ALA A 326 -20.84 -6.04 -1.35
C ALA A 326 -19.51 -5.29 -1.49
N ALA A 327 -19.24 -4.30 -0.62
CA ALA A 327 -17.98 -3.55 -0.62
C ALA A 327 -16.75 -4.44 -0.44
N ASP A 328 -16.77 -5.35 0.55
CA ASP A 328 -15.69 -6.31 0.80
C ASP A 328 -15.45 -7.20 -0.42
N TYR A 329 -16.55 -7.72 -0.99
CA TYR A 329 -16.48 -8.64 -2.10
C TYR A 329 -15.95 -7.96 -3.38
N VAL A 330 -16.47 -6.78 -3.72
CA VAL A 330 -16.10 -6.00 -4.91
C VAL A 330 -14.68 -5.46 -4.80
N SER A 331 -14.31 -4.82 -3.68
CA SER A 331 -12.93 -4.36 -3.44
C SER A 331 -11.93 -5.52 -3.46
N GLY A 332 -12.37 -6.70 -3.05
CA GLY A 332 -11.59 -7.94 -3.10
C GLY A 332 -11.34 -8.50 -4.50
N MET A 333 -12.02 -8.05 -5.54
CA MET A 333 -11.83 -8.57 -6.91
C MET A 333 -10.50 -8.11 -7.52
N THR A 334 -10.05 -8.80 -8.56
CA THR A 334 -9.00 -8.30 -9.47
C THR A 334 -9.65 -7.63 -10.67
N ASP A 335 -8.94 -6.77 -11.40
CA ASP A 335 -9.53 -5.97 -12.49
C ASP A 335 -10.17 -6.86 -13.55
N GLY A 336 -9.41 -7.83 -14.06
CA GLY A 336 -9.91 -8.77 -15.06
C GLY A 336 -11.04 -9.67 -14.54
N TYR A 337 -11.08 -9.98 -13.22
CA TYR A 337 -12.20 -10.71 -12.65
C TYR A 337 -13.46 -9.84 -12.58
N ALA A 338 -13.33 -8.59 -12.14
CA ALA A 338 -14.44 -7.63 -12.08
C ALA A 338 -15.07 -7.43 -13.46
N VAL A 339 -14.26 -7.19 -14.51
CA VAL A 339 -14.74 -7.06 -15.89
C VAL A 339 -15.52 -8.30 -16.33
N ARG A 340 -14.91 -9.50 -16.24
CA ARG A 340 -15.57 -10.75 -16.64
C ARG A 340 -16.85 -10.99 -15.87
N ARG A 341 -16.87 -10.63 -14.58
CA ARG A 341 -18.05 -10.82 -13.74
C ARG A 341 -19.18 -9.88 -14.15
N ALA A 342 -18.88 -8.61 -14.42
CA ALA A 342 -19.86 -7.64 -14.88
C ALA A 342 -20.41 -8.00 -16.27
N GLN A 343 -19.57 -8.51 -17.18
CA GLN A 343 -20.00 -9.06 -18.47
C GLN A 343 -20.94 -10.26 -18.32
N ALA A 344 -20.59 -11.22 -17.45
CA ALA A 344 -21.42 -12.40 -17.21
C ALA A 344 -22.79 -12.07 -16.60
N LEU A 345 -22.91 -10.93 -15.90
CA LEU A 345 -24.16 -10.41 -15.36
C LEU A 345 -24.91 -9.49 -16.34
N GLY A 346 -24.32 -9.19 -17.50
CA GLY A 346 -24.94 -8.37 -18.55
C GLY A 346 -24.88 -6.86 -18.30
N PHE A 347 -24.06 -6.39 -17.36
CA PHE A 347 -23.93 -4.95 -17.05
C PHE A 347 -23.06 -4.19 -18.05
N VAL A 348 -22.18 -4.89 -18.75
CA VAL A 348 -21.25 -4.29 -19.71
C VAL A 348 -21.26 -5.12 -20.99
N ALA A 349 -21.65 -4.51 -22.10
CA ALA A 349 -21.47 -5.08 -23.43
C ALA A 349 -20.10 -4.66 -23.98
N GLY A 350 -19.26 -5.61 -24.39
CA GLY A 350 -18.07 -5.28 -25.17
C GLY A 350 -16.97 -4.53 -24.42
N PHE A 351 -16.68 -4.88 -23.16
CA PHE A 351 -15.35 -4.61 -22.60
C PHE A 351 -14.35 -5.52 -23.32
N ALA A 352 -14.00 -5.17 -24.56
CA ALA A 352 -12.85 -5.76 -25.22
C ALA A 352 -11.64 -5.26 -24.44
N MET A 353 -11.14 -6.10 -23.52
CA MET A 353 -9.72 -6.08 -23.20
C MET A 353 -9.05 -6.30 -24.54
N THR A 354 -8.43 -5.26 -25.09
CA THR A 354 -7.97 -5.19 -26.48
C THR A 354 -7.38 -6.55 -26.89
N GLU A 355 -8.11 -7.31 -27.70
CA GLU A 355 -7.66 -8.66 -28.05
C GLU A 355 -6.43 -8.54 -28.94
N ARG A 356 -5.29 -9.00 -28.41
CA ARG A 356 -4.13 -9.62 -29.09
C ARG A 356 -3.83 -9.11 -30.51
N ALA A 357 -2.72 -8.39 -30.64
CA ALA A 357 -1.89 -8.40 -31.84
C ALA A 357 -0.47 -8.81 -31.47
#